data_AF-A0A2S0Q707-F1
#
_entry.id   AF-A0A2S0Q707-F1
#
_cell.length_a   1.000
_cell.length_b   1.000
_cell.length_c   1.000
_cell.angle_alpha   90.00
_cell.angle_beta   90.00
_cell.angle_gamma   90.00
#
_symmetry.space_group_name_H-M   'P 1'
#
loop_
_entity.id
_entity.type
_entity.pdbx_description
1 polymer ?
#
loop_
_entity_poly.entity_id
_entity_poly.type
_entity_poly.pdbx_seq_one_letter_code
_entity_poly.pdbx_strand_id
1 'polypeptide(L)'
;MKWEYQPEQRSRSCFLTIREQRRAIHRHLRQNPCLKSPIEAALLNGFEAGVDLALRETNLPLRTFPERCLYLFDDVMAENFLCDTRQDWEG
;
A
#
# COMPACT_ATOMS: atom_id res chain seq x y z
N MET A 1 -1.97 2.75 -3.60
CA MET A 1 -2.43 3.78 -4.56
C MET A 1 -2.86 3.18 -5.89
N LYS A 2 -1.95 2.78 -6.81
CA LYS A 2 -2.35 2.29 -8.16
C LYS A 2 -3.49 1.27 -8.18
N TRP A 3 -3.47 0.31 -7.26
CA TRP A 3 -4.51 -0.73 -7.13
C TRP A 3 -5.92 -0.18 -6.87
N GLU A 4 -6.02 0.88 -6.08
CA GLU A 4 -7.30 1.48 -5.69
C GLU A 4 -7.82 2.42 -6.79
N TYR A 5 -6.94 3.25 -7.34
CA TYR A 5 -7.33 4.34 -8.25
C TYR A 5 -7.28 3.98 -9.74
N GLN A 6 -6.81 2.79 -10.10
CA GLN A 6 -6.88 2.26 -11.47
C GLN A 6 -7.40 0.81 -11.47
N PRO A 7 -8.68 0.58 -11.12
CA PRO A 7 -9.23 -0.77 -11.04
C PRO A 7 -9.14 -1.52 -12.37
N GLU A 8 -9.27 -0.84 -13.51
CA GLU A 8 -9.16 -1.42 -14.85
C GLU A 8 -7.74 -1.85 -15.23
N GLN A 9 -6.73 -1.37 -14.49
CA GLN A 9 -5.31 -1.71 -14.71
C GLN A 9 -4.74 -2.58 -13.58
N ARG A 10 -5.60 -3.20 -12.77
CA ARG A 10 -5.14 -4.21 -11.82
C ARG A 10 -4.49 -5.36 -12.58
N SER A 11 -3.36 -5.80 -12.07
CA SER A 11 -2.55 -6.81 -12.71
C SER A 11 -1.97 -7.75 -11.67
N ARG A 12 -1.62 -8.96 -12.13
CA ARG A 12 -0.95 -9.96 -11.31
C ARG A 12 0.34 -9.43 -10.70
N SER A 13 1.10 -8.60 -11.43
CA SER A 13 2.33 -8.01 -10.88
C SER A 13 2.03 -7.06 -9.72
N CYS A 14 1.04 -6.18 -9.85
CA CYS A 14 0.64 -5.29 -8.77
C CYS A 14 0.11 -6.05 -7.54
N PHE A 15 -0.68 -7.10 -7.76
CA PHE A 15 -1.13 -8.01 -6.71
C PHE A 15 0.05 -8.61 -5.93
N LEU A 16 1.02 -9.19 -6.65
CA LEU A 16 2.19 -9.81 -6.05
C LEU A 16 3.06 -8.79 -5.31
N THR A 17 3.25 -7.58 -5.85
CA THR A 17 3.98 -6.51 -5.17
C THR A 17 3.32 -6.15 -3.84
N ILE A 18 2.00 -5.98 -3.78
CA ILE A 18 1.29 -5.67 -2.52
C ILE A 18 1.51 -6.80 -1.49
N ARG A 19 1.35 -8.06 -1.92
CA ARG A 19 1.55 -9.23 -1.07
C ARG A 19 2.98 -9.33 -0.53
N GLU A 20 3.97 -9.07 -1.38
CA GLU A 20 5.39 -9.09 -1.00
C GLU A 20 5.74 -7.98 0.00
N GLN A 21 5.28 -6.76 -0.25
CA GLN A 21 5.53 -5.61 0.63
C GLN A 21 4.92 -5.82 2.01
N ARG A 22 3.66 -6.28 2.11
CA ARG A 22 3.03 -6.62 3.40
C ARG A 22 3.86 -7.65 4.18
N ARG A 23 4.28 -8.72 3.52
CA ARG A 23 5.12 -9.76 4.14
C ARG A 23 6.49 -9.22 4.58
N ALA A 24 7.11 -8.37 3.77
CA ALA A 24 8.39 -7.77 4.09
C ALA A 24 8.29 -6.86 5.33
N ILE A 25 7.27 -6.00 5.39
CA ILE A 25 7.00 -5.12 6.53
C ILE A 25 6.75 -5.94 7.80
N HIS A 26 5.91 -6.99 7.74
CA HIS A 26 5.68 -7.86 8.89
C HIS A 26 6.97 -8.53 9.40
N ARG A 27 7.82 -9.05 8.50
CA ARG A 27 9.12 -9.62 8.88
C ARG A 27 10.01 -8.57 9.54
N HIS A 28 10.06 -7.37 8.96
CA HIS A 28 10.91 -6.29 9.44
C HIS A 28 10.50 -5.83 10.86
N LEU A 29 9.20 -5.66 11.11
CA LEU A 29 8.67 -5.30 12.43
C LEU A 29 8.83 -6.41 13.47
N ARG A 30 8.79 -7.68 13.05
CA ARG A 30 9.07 -8.83 13.94
C ARG A 30 10.53 -8.84 14.38
N GLN A 31 11.45 -8.53 13.47
CA GLN A 31 12.89 -8.48 13.74
C GLN A 31 13.29 -7.25 14.54
N ASN A 32 12.56 -6.13 14.38
CA ASN A 32 12.88 -4.85 15.01
C ASN A 32 11.64 -4.26 15.72
N PRO A 33 11.24 -4.77 16.89
CA PRO A 33 10.03 -4.34 17.57
C PRO A 33 10.00 -2.84 17.95
N CYS A 34 11.16 -2.21 18.13
CA CYS A 34 11.28 -0.78 18.41
C CYS A 34 10.74 0.10 17.27
N LEU A 35 10.72 -0.41 16.03
CA LEU A 35 10.17 0.30 14.87
C LEU A 35 8.64 0.40 14.89
N LYS A 36 7.96 -0.25 15.85
CA LYS A 36 6.53 -0.05 16.08
C LYS A 36 6.22 1.33 16.66
N SER A 37 7.15 1.96 17.37
CA SER A 37 6.93 3.28 17.97
C SER A 37 6.72 4.39 16.93
N PRO A 38 7.51 4.49 15.84
CA PRO A 38 7.30 5.52 14.81
C PRO A 38 6.35 5.11 13.67
N ILE A 39 5.46 4.13 13.89
CA ILE A 39 4.74 3.48 12.78
C ILE A 39 3.75 4.39 12.06
N GLU A 40 3.11 5.31 12.78
CA GLU A 40 2.22 6.31 12.20
C GLU A 40 2.98 7.29 11.30
N ALA A 41 4.14 7.78 11.74
CA ALA A 41 4.98 8.65 10.93
C ALA A 41 5.50 7.93 9.68
N ALA A 42 5.89 6.66 9.81
CA ALA A 42 6.30 5.83 8.68
C ALA A 42 5.14 5.61 7.69
N LEU A 43 3.91 5.45 8.18
CA LEU A 43 2.72 5.33 7.34
C LEU A 43 2.46 6.62 6.55
N LEU A 44 2.56 7.79 7.17
CA LEU A 44 2.40 9.08 6.49
C LEU A 44 3.43 9.25 5.38
N ASN A 45 4.71 9.00 5.68
CA ASN A 45 5.79 9.05 4.68
C ASN A 45 5.54 8.04 3.54
N GLY A 46 5.08 6.83 3.87
CA GLY A 46 4.73 5.81 2.90
C GLY A 46 3.53 6.19 2.02
N PHE A 47 2.54 6.88 2.59
CA PHE A 47 1.40 7.42 1.85
C PHE A 47 1.85 8.45 0.81
N GLU A 48 2.63 9.46 1.23
CA GLU A 48 3.17 10.49 0.33
C GLU A 48 4.00 9.86 -0.79
N ALA A 49 4.94 8.97 -0.46
CA ALA A 49 5.74 8.25 -1.44
C ALA A 49 4.88 7.40 -2.40
N GLY A 50 3.80 6.81 -1.90
CA GLY A 50 2.85 6.04 -2.69
C GLY A 50 2.04 6.89 -3.66
N VAL A 51 1.69 8.13 -3.28
CA VAL A 51 1.06 9.11 -4.16
C VAL A 51 2.04 9.51 -5.26
N ASP A 52 3.28 9.89 -4.91
CA ASP A 52 4.32 10.25 -5.88
C ASP A 52 4.59 9.14 -6.89
N LEU A 53 4.64 7.89 -6.43
CA LEU A 53 4.81 6.73 -7.31
C LEU A 53 3.62 6.57 -8.25
N ALA A 54 2.39 6.76 -7.76
CA ALA A 54 1.20 6.69 -8.60
C ALA A 54 1.17 7.82 -9.63
N LEU A 55 1.55 9.04 -9.26
CA LEU A 55 1.67 10.17 -10.20
C LEU A 55 2.70 9.91 -11.29
N ARG A 56 3.83 9.28 -10.93
CA ARG A 56 4.90 8.95 -11.89
C ARG A 56 4.48 7.86 -12.87
N GLU A 57 3.76 6.86 -12.40
CA GLU A 57 3.46 5.65 -13.19
C GLU A 57 2.08 5.68 -13.86
N THR A 58 1.30 6.72 -13.64
CA THR A 58 -0.08 6.84 -14.16
C THR A 58 -0.32 8.25 -14.68
N ASN A 59 -1.37 8.43 -15.48
CA ASN A 59 -1.80 9.76 -15.94
C ASN A 59 -2.84 10.40 -14.99
N LEU A 60 -2.98 9.89 -13.75
CA LEU A 60 -3.91 10.45 -12.78
C LEU A 60 -3.37 11.79 -12.26
N PRO A 61 -4.18 12.86 -12.21
CA PRO A 61 -3.75 14.14 -11.64
C PRO A 61 -3.67 14.06 -10.10
N LEU A 62 -2.83 14.91 -9.49
CA LEU A 62 -2.66 14.99 -8.02
C LEU A 62 -3.99 15.13 -7.26
N ARG A 63 -4.94 15.90 -7.79
CA ARG A 63 -6.29 16.09 -7.21
C ARG A 63 -7.13 14.81 -7.09
N THR A 64 -6.72 13.71 -7.72
CA THR A 64 -7.38 12.40 -7.58
C THR A 64 -7.10 11.78 -6.21
N PHE A 65 -5.96 12.10 -5.61
CA PHE A 65 -5.54 11.54 -4.33
C PHE A 65 -5.95 12.47 -3.18
N PRO A 66 -6.27 11.93 -1.99
CA PRO A 66 -6.57 12.75 -0.84
C PRO A 66 -5.32 13.51 -0.37
N GLU A 67 -5.51 14.73 0.11
CA GLU A 67 -4.42 15.59 0.61
C GLU A 67 -3.75 15.05 1.88
N ARG A 68 -4.38 14.08 2.54
CA ARG A 68 -3.93 13.49 3.81
C ARG A 68 -4.07 11.97 3.71
N CYS A 69 -3.21 11.24 4.41
CA CYS A 69 -3.39 9.80 4.56
C CYS A 69 -4.72 9.51 5.27
N LEU A 70 -5.58 8.72 4.63
CA LEU A 70 -6.87 8.29 5.19
C LEU A 70 -6.82 6.84 5.70
N TYR A 71 -5.66 6.20 5.66
CA TYR A 71 -5.50 4.81 6.04
C TYR A 71 -4.94 4.70 7.45
N LEU A 72 -5.39 3.70 8.19
CA LEU A 72 -4.75 3.25 9.42
C LEU A 72 -3.71 2.19 9.09
N PHE A 73 -2.67 2.09 9.93
CA PHE A 73 -1.61 1.11 9.72
C PHE A 73 -2.17 -0.32 9.71
N ASP A 74 -3.05 -0.64 10.66
CA ASP A 74 -3.64 -1.96 10.78
C ASP A 74 -4.50 -2.33 9.55
N ASP A 75 -5.21 -1.35 8.97
CA ASP A 75 -5.97 -1.54 7.73
C ASP A 75 -5.03 -1.87 6.57
N VAL A 76 -3.99 -1.07 6.33
CA VAL A 76 -3.05 -1.29 5.21
C VAL A 76 -2.36 -2.66 5.31
N MET A 77 -2.07 -3.09 6.54
CA MET A 77 -1.46 -4.39 6.80
C MET A 77 -2.45 -5.57 6.74
N ALA A 78 -3.75 -5.33 6.89
CA ALA A 78 -4.75 -6.38 6.77
C ALA A 78 -4.74 -6.98 5.36
N GLU A 79 -4.67 -8.31 5.28
CA GLU A 79 -4.46 -9.02 4.01
C GLU A 79 -5.61 -8.85 3.03
N ASN A 80 -6.79 -8.43 3.50
CA ASN A 80 -8.03 -8.20 2.75
C ASN A 80 -8.38 -6.72 2.53
N PHE A 81 -7.52 -5.79 2.94
CA PHE A 81 -7.77 -4.37 2.73
C PHE A 81 -7.40 -3.95 1.31
N LEU A 82 -8.38 -3.43 0.54
CA LEU A 82 -8.32 -3.03 -0.88
C LEU A 82 -7.97 -4.15 -1.88
N CYS A 83 -7.01 -4.99 -1.55
CA CYS A 83 -6.51 -6.13 -2.31
C CYS A 83 -6.49 -7.34 -1.38
N ASP A 84 -7.35 -8.34 -1.63
CA ASP A 84 -7.34 -9.59 -0.87
C ASP A 84 -6.22 -10.51 -1.34
N THR A 85 -5.12 -10.44 -0.60
CA THR A 85 -3.91 -11.21 -0.87
C THR A 85 -3.94 -12.62 -0.25
N ARG A 86 -5.04 -13.04 0.39
CA ARG A 86 -5.18 -14.41 0.95
C ARG A 86 -5.49 -15.45 -0.11
N GLN A 87 -6.08 -15.00 -1.21
CA GLN A 87 -6.55 -15.83 -2.30
C GLN A 87 -5.55 -15.81 -3.45
N ASP A 88 -5.77 -16.65 -4.46
CA ASP A 88 -5.04 -16.56 -5.72
C ASP A 88 -5.47 -15.33 -6.51
N TRP A 89 -4.65 -14.92 -7.48
CA TRP A 89 -5.02 -13.84 -8.39
C TRP A 89 -6.08 -14.34 -9.38
N GLU A 90 -7.27 -13.73 -9.36
CA GLU A 90 -8.42 -14.18 -10.17
C GLU A 90 -8.72 -13.33 -11.43
N GLY A 91 -8.02 -12.21 -11.66
CA GLY A 91 -8.18 -11.40 -12.88
C GLY A 91 -9.27 -10.35 -12.76
#